data_AF-A0A925UNY0-F1
#
_entry.id   AF-A0A925UNY0-F1
#
_cell.length_a   1.000
_cell.length_b   1.000
_cell.length_c   1.000
_cell.angle_alpha   90.00
_cell.angle_beta   90.00
_cell.angle_gamma   90.00
#
_symmetry.space_group_name_H-M   'P 1'
#
loop_
_entity.id
_entity.type
_entity.pdbx_description
1 polymer ?
#
loop_
_entity_poly.entity_id
_entity_poly.type
_entity_poly.pdbx_seq_one_letter_code
_entity_poly.pdbx_strand_id
1 'polypeptide(L)'
;SENIPAPATPYTFVTDSTTAPFSEKLMMFHITALGGISVANDGLALSETLRSDLQTNYMRIMAEAMKFTKQGTDIMIENKWLEQPPQAIKHEDLVGV
;
A
#
# COMPACT_ATOMS: atom_id res chain seq x y z
N SER A 1 1.47 -47.30 -19.39
CA SER A 1 1.56 -45.84 -19.21
C SER A 1 0.21 -45.38 -18.70
N GLU A 2 0.18 -44.71 -17.55
CA GLU A 2 -1.09 -44.19 -17.03
C GLU A 2 -1.57 -43.04 -17.92
N ASN A 3 -2.82 -43.13 -18.34
CA ASN A 3 -3.45 -42.22 -19.27
C ASN A 3 -3.92 -40.97 -18.52
N ILE A 4 -2.96 -40.19 -18.00
CA ILE A 4 -3.25 -38.94 -17.29
C ILE A 4 -3.49 -37.86 -18.34
N PRO A 5 -4.67 -37.25 -18.41
CA PRO A 5 -4.94 -36.14 -19.33
C PRO A 5 -3.93 -35.01 -19.10
N ALA A 6 -3.40 -34.45 -20.18
CA ALA A 6 -2.54 -33.28 -20.08
C ALA A 6 -3.30 -32.16 -19.34
N PRO A 7 -2.66 -31.43 -18.41
CA PRO A 7 -3.29 -30.30 -17.74
C PRO A 7 -3.86 -29.35 -18.78
N ALA A 8 -5.12 -28.94 -18.59
CA ALA A 8 -5.70 -27.90 -19.43
C ALA A 8 -4.73 -26.71 -19.44
N THR A 9 -4.38 -26.24 -20.64
CA THR A 9 -3.59 -25.03 -20.79
C THR A 9 -4.26 -23.94 -19.97
N PRO A 10 -3.55 -23.26 -19.06
CA PRO A 10 -4.08 -22.15 -18.27
C PRO A 10 -4.24 -20.94 -19.19
N TYR A 11 -5.10 -21.06 -20.19
CA TYR A 11 -5.45 -19.97 -21.08
C TYR A 11 -6.29 -18.99 -20.28
N THR A 12 -5.68 -17.83 -20.13
CA THR A 12 -6.19 -16.48 -19.91
C THR A 12 -7.56 -16.19 -20.54
N PHE A 13 -8.63 -16.80 -20.03
CA PHE A 13 -9.97 -16.34 -20.35
C PHE A 13 -10.23 -15.07 -19.56
N VAL A 14 -10.40 -13.94 -20.25
CA VAL A 14 -10.99 -12.74 -19.67
C VAL A 14 -12.38 -13.14 -19.20
N THR A 15 -12.61 -13.10 -17.89
CA THR A 15 -13.93 -13.41 -17.31
C THR A 15 -14.80 -12.17 -17.37
N ASP A 16 -16.10 -12.29 -17.66
CA ASP A 16 -17.07 -11.20 -17.54
C ASP A 16 -17.42 -10.88 -16.06
N SER A 17 -16.68 -11.44 -15.10
CA SER A 17 -16.89 -11.21 -13.67
C SER A 17 -16.58 -9.77 -13.29
N THR A 18 -17.56 -9.08 -12.71
CA THR A 18 -17.39 -7.78 -12.06
C THR A 18 -17.08 -7.91 -10.56
N THR A 19 -17.08 -9.14 -10.02
CA THR A 19 -16.74 -9.40 -8.63
C THR A 19 -15.23 -9.44 -8.47
N ALA A 20 -14.69 -8.63 -7.56
CA ALA A 20 -13.27 -8.61 -7.27
C ALA A 20 -12.81 -9.98 -6.75
N PRO A 21 -11.70 -10.54 -7.28
CA PRO A 21 -11.20 -11.85 -6.86
C PRO A 21 -10.53 -11.84 -5.48
N PHE A 22 -10.23 -10.65 -4.92
CA PHE A 22 -9.59 -10.48 -3.62
C PHE A 22 -10.45 -9.59 -2.71
N SER A 23 -10.30 -9.79 -1.40
CA SER A 23 -10.97 -8.97 -0.40
C SER A 23 -10.54 -7.49 -0.48
N GLU A 24 -11.45 -6.58 -0.16
CA GLU A 24 -11.17 -5.14 -0.07
C GLU A 24 -10.02 -4.85 0.91
N LYS A 25 -9.97 -5.55 2.05
CA LYS A 25 -8.87 -5.45 3.02
C LYS A 25 -7.51 -5.72 2.39
N LEU A 26 -7.38 -6.81 1.62
CA LEU A 26 -6.12 -7.19 0.99
C LEU A 26 -5.74 -6.20 -0.13
N MET A 27 -6.70 -5.80 -0.96
CA MET A 27 -6.46 -4.82 -2.02
C MET A 27 -6.03 -3.47 -1.45
N MET A 28 -6.72 -2.98 -0.41
CA MET A 28 -6.39 -1.72 0.25
C MET A 28 -5.04 -1.76 0.96
N PHE A 29 -4.68 -2.90 1.57
CA PHE A 29 -3.35 -3.10 2.13
C PHE A 29 -2.26 -2.94 1.06
N HIS A 30 -2.41 -3.61 -0.09
CA HIS A 30 -1.42 -3.52 -1.16
C HIS A 30 -1.28 -2.12 -1.75
N ILE A 31 -2.38 -1.44 -2.07
CA ILE A 31 -2.29 -0.09 -2.67
C ILE A 31 -1.71 0.93 -1.69
N THR A 32 -2.03 0.81 -0.40
CA THR A 32 -1.49 1.69 0.65
C THR A 32 0.00 1.40 0.88
N ALA A 33 0.40 0.12 0.93
CA ALA A 33 1.80 -0.27 1.05
C ALA A 33 2.64 0.19 -0.15
N LEU A 34 2.13 0.01 -1.37
CA LEU A 34 2.76 0.51 -2.60
C LEU A 34 2.87 2.03 -2.61
N GLY A 35 1.86 2.74 -2.09
CA GLY A 35 1.92 4.19 -1.90
C GLY A 35 3.08 4.62 -0.99
N GLY A 36 3.27 3.94 0.14
CA GLY A 36 4.41 4.18 1.03
C GLY A 36 5.77 3.91 0.36
N ILE A 37 5.87 2.83 -0.42
CA ILE A 37 7.08 2.51 -1.22
C ILE A 37 7.32 3.60 -2.27
N SER A 38 6.27 4.11 -2.93
CA SER A 38 6.39 5.20 -3.90
C SER A 38 6.98 6.45 -3.25
N VAL A 39 6.49 6.84 -2.07
CA VAL A 39 7.01 8.00 -1.33
C VAL A 39 8.51 7.82 -1.00
N ALA A 40 8.91 6.62 -0.56
CA ALA A 40 10.31 6.33 -0.27
C ALA A 40 11.19 6.41 -1.53
N ASN A 41 10.73 5.85 -2.66
CA ASN A 41 11.45 5.90 -3.93
C ASN A 41 11.56 7.34 -4.48
N ASP A 42 10.49 8.13 -4.39
CA ASP A 42 10.51 9.55 -4.79
C ASP A 42 11.48 10.35 -3.92
N GLY A 43 11.54 10.07 -2.61
CA GLY A 43 12.50 10.67 -1.69
C GLY A 43 13.94 10.32 -2.02
N LEU A 44 14.22 9.06 -2.38
CA LEU A 44 15.54 8.63 -2.84
C LEU A 44 15.91 9.34 -4.15
N ALA A 45 15.00 9.32 -5.14
CA ALA A 45 15.22 9.97 -6.43
C ALA A 45 15.44 11.48 -6.29
N LEU A 46 14.71 12.15 -5.39
CA LEU A 46 14.91 13.55 -5.04
C LEU A 46 16.33 13.79 -4.51
N SER A 47 16.84 12.91 -3.65
CA SER A 47 18.17 13.04 -3.03
C SER A 47 19.33 12.82 -4.03
N GLU A 48 19.15 11.95 -5.02
CA GLU A 48 20.17 11.62 -6.02
C GLU A 48 20.14 12.55 -7.24
N THR A 49 19.02 13.24 -7.46
CA THR A 49 18.84 14.13 -8.61
C THR A 49 19.62 15.43 -8.42
N LEU A 50 20.58 15.70 -9.31
CA LEU A 50 21.37 16.95 -9.32
C LEU A 50 20.68 18.10 -10.09
N ARG A 51 19.57 17.81 -10.77
CA ARG A 51 18.81 18.75 -11.59
C ARG A 51 17.65 19.35 -10.80
N SER A 52 17.72 20.64 -10.50
CA SER A 52 16.74 21.34 -9.66
C SER A 52 15.31 21.36 -10.24
N ASP A 53 15.17 21.38 -11.57
CA ASP A 53 13.89 21.26 -12.26
C ASP A 53 13.23 19.89 -12.01
N LEU A 54 14.04 18.82 -12.00
CA LEU A 54 13.58 17.48 -11.67
C LEU A 54 13.30 17.31 -10.18
N GLN A 55 14.14 17.89 -9.29
CA GLN A 55 13.90 17.90 -7.85
C GLN A 55 12.52 18.49 -7.51
N THR A 56 12.13 19.59 -8.17
CA THR A 56 10.83 20.22 -7.96
C THR A 56 9.67 19.29 -8.35
N ASN A 57 9.83 18.53 -9.44
CA ASN A 57 8.85 17.53 -9.85
C ASN A 57 8.75 16.37 -8.86
N TYR A 58 9.89 15.86 -8.37
CA TYR A 58 9.90 14.80 -7.35
C TYR A 58 9.25 15.25 -6.04
N MET A 59 9.51 16.48 -5.58
CA MET A 59 8.82 17.03 -4.41
C MET A 59 7.31 17.08 -4.58
N ARG A 60 6.82 17.50 -5.76
CA ARG A 60 5.39 17.56 -6.06
C ARG A 60 4.75 16.16 -6.07
N ILE A 61 5.31 15.21 -6.81
CA ILE A 61 4.73 13.87 -6.93
C ILE A 61 4.80 13.11 -5.59
N MET A 62 5.88 13.27 -4.82
CA MET A 62 6.00 12.73 -3.48
C MET A 62 4.89 13.26 -2.55
N ALA A 63 4.58 14.56 -2.63
CA ALA A 63 3.49 15.15 -1.84
C ALA A 63 2.11 14.59 -2.24
N GLU A 64 1.86 14.40 -3.54
CA GLU A 64 0.64 13.78 -4.04
C GLU A 64 0.54 12.31 -3.57
N ALA A 65 1.63 11.55 -3.65
CA ALA A 65 1.71 10.16 -3.18
C ALA A 65 1.51 10.03 -1.67
N MET A 66 2.07 10.95 -0.86
CA MET A 66 1.83 11.00 0.58
C MET A 66 0.35 11.22 0.90
N LYS A 67 -0.32 12.15 0.20
CA LYS A 67 -1.75 12.41 0.38
C LYS A 67 -2.59 11.19 0.00
N PHE A 68 -2.30 10.57 -1.15
CA PHE A 68 -2.98 9.36 -1.61
C PHE A 68 -2.81 8.20 -0.62
N THR A 69 -1.59 7.96 -0.13
CA THR A 69 -1.29 6.91 0.84
C THR A 69 -1.99 7.15 2.17
N LYS A 70 -2.07 8.41 2.62
CA LYS A 70 -2.84 8.78 3.81
C LYS A 70 -4.32 8.45 3.65
N GLN A 71 -4.92 8.77 2.51
CA GLN A 71 -6.33 8.44 2.24
C GLN A 71 -6.57 6.93 2.30
N GLY A 72 -5.69 6.13 1.71
CA GLY A 72 -5.75 4.66 1.83
C GLY A 72 -5.65 4.19 3.28
N THR A 73 -4.71 4.77 4.03
CA THR A 73 -4.52 4.48 5.46
C THR A 73 -5.76 4.84 6.29
N ASP A 74 -6.35 6.01 6.07
CA ASP A 74 -7.56 6.47 6.76
C ASP A 74 -8.72 5.47 6.54
N ILE A 75 -8.96 5.04 5.30
CA ILE A 75 -9.98 4.02 4.97
C ILE A 75 -9.72 2.72 5.71
N MET A 76 -8.47 2.27 5.77
CA MET A 76 -8.12 1.04 6.49
C MET A 76 -8.30 1.18 8.01
N ILE A 77 -8.07 2.36 8.58
CA ILE A 77 -8.36 2.64 10.00
C ILE A 77 -9.87 2.61 10.26
N GLU A 78 -10.66 3.30 9.44
CA GLU A 78 -12.12 3.35 9.55
C GLU A 78 -12.75 1.95 9.49
N ASN A 79 -12.21 1.08 8.65
CA ASN A 79 -12.65 -0.31 8.52
C ASN A 79 -12.01 -1.29 9.53
N LYS A 80 -11.18 -0.80 10.47
CA LYS A 80 -10.45 -1.63 11.45
C LYS A 80 -9.59 -2.72 10.80
N TRP A 81 -8.99 -2.39 9.66
CA TRP A 81 -8.12 -3.29 8.90
C TRP A 81 -6.65 -3.17 9.28
N LEU A 82 -6.25 -2.10 9.97
CA LEU A 82 -4.92 -1.95 10.55
C LEU A 82 -4.90 -2.31 12.03
N GLU A 83 -3.80 -2.90 12.46
CA GLU A 83 -3.52 -3.13 13.86
C GLU A 83 -3.04 -1.84 14.51
N GLN A 84 -3.47 -1.59 15.75
CA GLN A 84 -2.90 -0.53 16.55
C GLN A 84 -1.57 -1.02 17.13
N PRO A 85 -0.43 -0.38 16.82
CA PRO A 85 0.85 -0.79 17.42
C PRO A 85 0.80 -0.56 18.95
N PRO A 86 1.59 -1.31 19.72
CA PRO A 86 1.72 -1.10 21.16
C PRO A 86 2.02 0.37 21.46
N GLN A 87 1.21 0.99 22.32
CA GLN A 87 1.42 2.38 22.72
C GLN A 87 2.38 2.42 23.90
N ALA A 88 3.27 3.41 23.92
CA ALA A 88 4.06 3.69 25.11
C ALA A 88 3.11 4.02 26.28
N ILE A 89 3.44 3.51 27.47
CA ILE A 89 2.68 3.83 28.68
C ILE A 89 2.81 5.33 28.94
N LYS A 90 1.70 6.04 29.05
CA LYS A 90 1.71 7.43 29.50
C LYS A 90 2.04 7.43 30.99
N HIS A 91 3.17 8.02 31.37
CA HIS A 91 3.58 8.07 32.78
C HIS A 91 2.58 8.79 33.69
N GLU A 92 1.75 9.68 33.13
CA GLU A 92 0.63 10.35 33.81
C GLU A 92 -0.42 9.37 34.35
N ASP A 93 -0.63 8.24 33.67
CA ASP A 93 -1.57 7.20 34.09
C ASP A 93 -1.02 6.31 35.22
N LEU A 94 0.27 6.46 35.58
CA LEU A 94 0.95 5.69 36.63
C LEU A 94 1.04 6.43 37.97
N VAL A 95 0.75 7.74 38.03
CA VAL A 95 0.87 8.55 39.26
C VAL A 95 -0.39 8.46 40.15
N GLY A 96 -1.39 7.69 39.72
CA GLY A 96 -2.68 7.51 40.42
C GLY A 96 -2.92 6.15 41.05
N VAL A 97 -1.88 5.32 41.25
CA VAL A 97 -1.97 4.03 41.97
C VAL A 97 -1.14 4.07 43.24
#